data_AF-A0A0R3VVD7-F1
#
_entry.id   AF-A0A0R3VVD7-F1
#
_cell.length_a   1.000
_cell.length_b   1.000
_cell.length_c   1.000
_cell.angle_alpha   90.00
_cell.angle_beta   90.00
_cell.angle_gamma   90.00
#
_symmetry.space_group_name_H-M   'P 1'
#
loop_
_entity.id
_entity.type
_entity.pdbx_description
1 polymer ?
#
loop_
_entity_poly.entity_id
_entity_poly.type
_entity_poly.pdbx_seq_one_letter_code
_entity_poly.pdbx_strand_id
1 'polypeptide(L)'
;MTDGFGPSIAVKQHGLSFIPSVPQNWSVDKFVSEFQVTVTSFTAETIEFDLINIDCTFANAIRRILLAEVPSFAIDRVYLYQNTSVIADETFSHRLGLVPLNVDPDKMGFCMADLPESDDLSAFDPNCHLVFDLSVKAERPPSKENGDGQSKESFRSFPLYSSDLKWVPLTGQEDAFKNEGASYPAPVSEKILLNKLGPGDEIVARCLAVKGVGRDHAKFSPVSAAFYKLLPSIEINGTVRGELAKKLQRSFAKGVIDVDSRTQIASVADARLDNGSREHLRHPDLANVVHVVLNPRHFIFTVESIAPGYRPPDTLVKCAVDVMLSKCAHYLTIVEKPGFAVSPLLDPNGDIGGAELAGEEAAKTYLNGRAIGLDVAFVSNDLRRATFRFTGEDHTLGAPLCYCILRSEAVKLCGYCQPHPLEDSITFEIQSKDEMAVTVLRNGLYCLHACFEHIKRKFKSAMKKAQKQASKSTSD
;
A
#
# COMPACT_ATOMS: atom_id res chain seq x y z
N MET A 1 -35.83 25.21 7.67
CA MET A 1 -35.94 25.20 6.20
C MET A 1 -34.67 25.82 5.65
N THR A 2 -33.68 24.98 5.35
CA THR A 2 -32.50 25.33 4.56
C THR A 2 -32.12 24.06 3.80
N ASP A 3 -32.56 24.02 2.55
CA ASP A 3 -32.13 23.04 1.55
C ASP A 3 -30.62 23.15 1.33
N GLY A 4 -29.99 22.00 1.15
CA GLY A 4 -28.56 21.89 0.87
C GLY A 4 -28.19 20.47 0.44
N PHE A 5 -29.02 19.88 -0.44
CA PHE A 5 -28.69 18.64 -1.11
C PHE A 5 -27.42 18.87 -1.95
N GLY A 6 -26.37 18.09 -1.66
CA GLY A 6 -25.28 17.87 -2.60
C GLY A 6 -25.83 17.37 -3.95
N PRO A 7 -25.03 17.43 -5.03
CA PRO A 7 -25.52 17.14 -6.38
C PRO A 7 -26.25 15.79 -6.40
N SER A 8 -27.55 15.84 -6.73
CA SER A 8 -28.42 14.68 -6.79
C SER A 8 -27.84 13.69 -7.81
N ILE A 9 -27.57 12.47 -7.33
CA ILE A 9 -27.06 11.38 -8.17
C ILE A 9 -28.25 10.87 -8.98
N ALA A 10 -28.37 11.31 -10.23
CA ALA A 10 -29.41 10.80 -11.13
C ALA A 10 -29.06 9.38 -11.58
N VAL A 11 -29.80 8.39 -11.06
CA VAL A 11 -29.73 6.98 -11.47
C VAL A 11 -30.33 6.84 -12.87
N LYS A 12 -29.53 6.37 -13.85
CA LYS A 12 -30.01 5.95 -15.17
C LYS A 12 -29.85 4.43 -15.37
N GLN A 13 -30.68 3.89 -16.27
CA GLN A 13 -31.11 2.49 -16.49
C GLN A 13 -30.06 1.34 -16.53
N HIS A 14 -28.77 1.58 -16.31
CA HIS A 14 -27.72 0.57 -16.47
C HIS A 14 -26.76 0.45 -15.30
N GLY A 15 -27.22 0.54 -14.03
CA GLY A 15 -26.47 0.07 -12.84
C GLY A 15 -25.03 0.60 -12.62
N LEU A 16 -24.59 1.53 -13.46
CA LEU A 16 -23.28 2.15 -13.52
C LEU A 16 -23.56 3.64 -13.60
N SER A 17 -23.44 4.29 -12.44
CA SER A 17 -23.49 5.74 -12.39
C SER A 17 -22.22 6.29 -13.01
N PHE A 18 -22.34 6.78 -14.25
CA PHE A 18 -21.35 7.67 -14.81
C PHE A 18 -21.54 9.03 -14.14
N ILE A 19 -20.88 9.24 -13.00
CA ILE A 19 -20.56 10.61 -12.60
C ILE A 19 -19.58 11.09 -13.67
N PRO A 20 -19.82 12.23 -14.36
CA PRO A 20 -18.84 12.78 -15.27
C PRO A 20 -17.50 12.83 -14.55
N SER A 21 -16.50 12.14 -15.10
CA SER A 21 -15.16 12.01 -14.53
C SER A 21 -14.50 13.37 -14.28
N VAL A 22 -15.06 14.44 -14.84
CA VAL A 22 -14.56 15.81 -14.74
C VAL A 22 -15.69 16.76 -14.32
N PRO A 23 -15.81 17.17 -13.03
CA PRO A 23 -16.51 18.41 -12.72
C PRO A 23 -15.84 19.54 -13.51
N GLN A 24 -16.63 20.30 -14.29
CA GLN A 24 -16.15 21.37 -15.19
C GLN A 24 -15.29 22.42 -14.48
N ASN A 25 -15.44 22.60 -13.16
CA ASN A 25 -14.72 23.59 -12.38
C ASN A 25 -14.00 22.92 -11.17
N TRP A 26 -13.01 22.07 -11.41
CA TRP A 26 -12.18 21.51 -10.33
C TRP A 26 -11.07 22.49 -9.95
N SER A 27 -10.87 22.71 -8.65
CA SER A 27 -9.71 23.44 -8.12
C SER A 27 -9.22 22.75 -6.87
N VAL A 28 -7.94 22.99 -6.53
CA VAL A 28 -7.36 22.51 -5.27
C VAL A 28 -8.16 23.03 -4.07
N ASP A 29 -8.64 24.28 -4.12
CA ASP A 29 -9.44 24.86 -3.05
C ASP A 29 -10.79 24.15 -2.85
N LYS A 30 -11.44 23.75 -3.95
CA LYS A 30 -12.68 22.96 -3.88
C LYS A 30 -12.41 21.55 -3.34
N PHE A 31 -11.32 20.92 -3.76
CA PHE A 31 -10.91 19.64 -3.19
C PHE A 31 -10.68 19.77 -1.67
N VAL A 32 -9.96 20.81 -1.24
CA VAL A 32 -9.66 21.09 0.18
C VAL A 32 -10.92 21.34 1.02
N SER A 33 -11.96 21.95 0.44
CA SER A 33 -13.22 22.22 1.14
C SER A 33 -14.13 20.98 1.21
N GLU A 34 -14.20 20.20 0.13
CA GLU A 34 -15.11 19.05 0.00
C GLU A 34 -14.53 17.75 0.59
N PHE A 35 -13.22 17.57 0.59
CA PHE A 35 -12.56 16.34 1.02
C PHE A 35 -12.69 16.10 2.53
N GLN A 36 -13.11 14.89 2.88
CA GLN A 36 -13.34 14.47 4.26
C GLN A 36 -12.76 13.08 4.53
N VAL A 37 -12.34 12.87 5.78
CA VAL A 37 -11.85 11.59 6.27
C VAL A 37 -12.57 11.26 7.57
N THR A 38 -13.11 10.05 7.65
CA THR A 38 -13.80 9.53 8.83
C THR A 38 -13.17 8.21 9.22
N VAL A 39 -12.80 8.01 10.48
CA VAL A 39 -12.28 6.72 10.96
C VAL A 39 -13.44 5.98 11.63
N THR A 40 -13.76 4.80 11.13
CA THR A 40 -14.91 4.00 11.59
C THR A 40 -14.48 3.05 12.71
N SER A 41 -13.37 2.35 12.51
CA SER A 41 -12.83 1.38 13.46
C SER A 41 -11.32 1.46 13.51
N PHE A 42 -10.76 1.28 14.71
CA PHE A 42 -9.32 1.28 14.94
C PHE A 42 -8.98 0.25 16.02
N THR A 43 -8.19 -0.76 15.64
CA THR A 43 -7.62 -1.77 16.52
C THR A 43 -6.09 -1.72 16.43
N ALA A 44 -5.38 -2.58 17.18
CA ALA A 44 -3.92 -2.65 17.11
C ALA A 44 -3.42 -3.07 15.72
N GLU A 45 -4.13 -3.98 15.06
CA GLU A 45 -3.72 -4.59 13.78
C GLU A 45 -4.43 -3.98 12.59
N THR A 46 -5.66 -3.49 12.77
CA THR A 46 -6.54 -3.09 11.66
C THR A 46 -7.09 -1.68 11.84
N ILE A 47 -7.20 -0.95 10.73
CA ILE A 47 -7.91 0.33 10.66
C ILE A 47 -8.92 0.30 9.52
N GLU A 48 -10.12 0.79 9.80
CA GLU A 48 -11.15 1.05 8.79
C GLU A 48 -11.49 2.54 8.77
N PHE A 49 -11.33 3.17 7.61
CA PHE A 49 -11.58 4.60 7.44
C PHE A 49 -12.15 4.92 6.07
N ASP A 50 -12.85 6.04 5.98
CA ASP A 50 -13.51 6.50 4.78
C ASP A 50 -12.78 7.70 4.20
N LEU A 51 -12.57 7.69 2.89
CA LEU A 51 -12.15 8.84 2.09
C LEU A 51 -13.33 9.30 1.25
N ILE A 52 -13.82 10.51 1.52
CA ILE A 52 -15.04 11.06 0.91
C ILE A 52 -14.66 12.27 0.06
N ASN A 53 -15.25 12.35 -1.14
CA ASN A 53 -14.99 13.34 -2.18
C ASN A 53 -13.55 13.30 -2.71
N ILE A 54 -13.07 12.10 -3.01
CA ILE A 54 -11.78 11.86 -3.65
C ILE A 54 -11.97 11.07 -4.96
N ASP A 55 -11.02 11.21 -5.90
CA ASP A 55 -11.01 10.41 -7.12
C ASP A 55 -10.30 9.05 -6.89
N CYS A 56 -10.64 8.05 -7.71
CA CYS A 56 -10.10 6.69 -7.59
C CYS A 56 -8.58 6.65 -7.78
N THR A 57 -8.00 7.58 -8.53
CA THR A 57 -6.55 7.64 -8.78
C THR A 57 -5.76 7.85 -7.49
N PHE A 58 -6.18 8.78 -6.62
CA PHE A 58 -5.54 9.03 -5.33
C PHE A 58 -5.75 7.87 -4.36
N ALA A 59 -6.98 7.34 -4.28
CA ALA A 59 -7.30 6.19 -3.44
C ALA A 59 -6.44 4.97 -3.85
N ASN A 60 -6.36 4.68 -5.14
CA ASN A 60 -5.55 3.59 -5.65
C ASN A 60 -4.06 3.82 -5.48
N ALA A 61 -3.58 5.07 -5.57
CA ALA A 61 -2.18 5.40 -5.27
C ALA A 61 -1.83 5.08 -3.81
N ILE A 62 -2.65 5.51 -2.84
CA ILE A 62 -2.45 5.17 -1.41
C ILE A 62 -2.41 3.65 -1.22
N ARG A 63 -3.35 2.91 -1.82
CA ARG A 63 -3.38 1.44 -1.75
C ARG A 63 -2.12 0.80 -2.33
N ARG A 64 -1.66 1.25 -3.49
CA ARG A 64 -0.45 0.71 -4.16
C ARG A 64 0.81 0.99 -3.34
N ILE A 65 0.95 2.20 -2.80
CA ILE A 65 2.08 2.57 -1.95
C ILE A 65 2.12 1.70 -0.70
N LEU A 66 0.98 1.51 -0.02
CA LEU A 66 0.89 0.64 1.17
C LEU A 66 1.40 -0.78 0.88
N LEU A 67 1.06 -1.34 -0.29
CA LEU A 67 1.43 -2.70 -0.67
C LEU A 67 2.90 -2.81 -1.09
N ALA A 68 3.41 -1.84 -1.85
CA ALA A 68 4.62 -2.00 -2.64
C ALA A 68 5.76 -1.03 -2.31
N GLU A 69 5.50 0.13 -1.70
CA GLU A 69 6.52 1.18 -1.57
C GLU A 69 6.78 1.65 -0.13
N VAL A 70 5.93 1.29 0.83
CA VAL A 70 6.26 1.50 2.24
C VAL A 70 7.36 0.50 2.63
N PRO A 71 8.50 0.97 3.13
CA PRO A 71 9.62 0.09 3.44
C PRO A 71 9.44 -0.69 4.74
N SER A 72 9.98 -1.90 4.76
CA SER A 72 10.03 -2.77 5.93
C SER A 72 11.32 -3.60 5.96
N PHE A 73 11.54 -4.29 7.08
CA PHE A 73 12.68 -5.18 7.28
C PHE A 73 12.29 -6.64 7.07
N ALA A 74 13.09 -7.37 6.29
CA ALA A 74 12.97 -8.81 6.13
C ALA A 74 14.34 -9.46 5.99
N ILE A 75 14.41 -10.76 6.28
CA ILE A 75 15.62 -11.56 6.07
C ILE A 75 15.84 -11.70 4.55
N ASP A 76 17.05 -11.37 4.11
CA ASP A 76 17.44 -11.44 2.70
C ASP A 76 18.49 -12.50 2.44
N ARG A 77 19.58 -12.47 3.20
CA ARG A 77 20.66 -13.44 3.08
C ARG A 77 20.69 -14.38 4.29
N VAL A 78 20.82 -15.67 4.04
CA VAL A 78 20.95 -16.71 5.07
C VAL A 78 22.26 -17.45 4.83
N TYR A 79 23.16 -17.37 5.81
CA TYR A 79 24.40 -18.13 5.87
C TYR A 79 24.13 -19.42 6.64
N LEU A 80 24.04 -20.53 5.92
CA LEU A 80 23.70 -21.83 6.48
C LEU A 80 25.00 -22.63 6.72
N TYR A 81 25.27 -22.97 7.97
CA TYR A 81 26.44 -23.75 8.34
C TYR A 81 26.13 -25.24 8.38
N GLN A 82 24.94 -25.59 8.89
CA GLN A 82 24.48 -26.96 9.01
C GLN A 82 22.96 -27.01 8.89
N ASN A 83 22.47 -27.88 8.02
CA ASN A 83 21.07 -28.29 7.98
C ASN A 83 21.00 -29.79 7.73
N THR A 84 20.59 -30.53 8.75
CA THR A 84 20.37 -31.98 8.66
C THR A 84 18.89 -32.35 8.64
N SER A 85 18.01 -31.35 8.58
CA SER A 85 16.58 -31.55 8.56
C SER A 85 16.10 -32.08 7.20
N VAL A 86 14.83 -32.47 7.15
CA VAL A 86 14.17 -32.94 5.92
C VAL A 86 13.90 -31.80 4.93
N ILE A 87 13.76 -30.55 5.41
CA ILE A 87 13.49 -29.40 4.54
C ILE A 87 14.80 -28.95 3.90
N ALA A 88 14.81 -28.88 2.57
CA ALA A 88 15.94 -28.41 1.78
C ALA A 88 16.28 -26.93 2.04
N ASP A 89 17.54 -26.59 1.85
CA ASP A 89 18.15 -25.32 2.28
C ASP A 89 17.48 -24.10 1.67
N GLU A 90 17.14 -24.16 0.37
CA GLU A 90 16.49 -23.06 -0.35
C GLU A 90 15.06 -22.84 0.14
N THR A 91 14.34 -23.92 0.41
CA THR A 91 12.98 -23.87 0.93
C THR A 91 12.98 -23.32 2.36
N PHE A 92 13.94 -23.73 3.19
CA PHE A 92 14.07 -23.25 4.55
C PHE A 92 14.46 -21.76 4.58
N SER A 93 15.43 -21.35 3.77
CA SER A 93 15.86 -19.96 3.62
C SER A 93 14.73 -19.05 3.15
N HIS A 94 13.93 -19.51 2.18
CA HIS A 94 12.75 -18.78 1.73
C HIS A 94 11.72 -18.58 2.85
N ARG A 95 11.48 -19.61 3.69
CA ARG A 95 10.59 -19.49 4.86
C ARG A 95 11.12 -18.48 5.88
N LEU A 96 12.43 -18.48 6.15
CA LEU A 96 13.07 -17.49 7.03
C LEU A 96 12.87 -16.07 6.49
N GLY A 97 13.02 -15.87 5.17
CA GLY A 97 12.78 -14.60 4.49
C GLY A 97 11.35 -14.05 4.66
N LEU A 98 10.35 -14.92 4.82
CA LEU A 98 8.94 -14.55 5.01
C LEU A 98 8.54 -14.33 6.47
N VAL A 99 9.46 -14.52 7.43
CA VAL A 99 9.18 -14.22 8.84
C VAL A 99 9.15 -12.70 9.02
N PRO A 100 8.00 -12.12 9.42
CA PRO A 100 7.93 -10.68 9.64
C PRO A 100 8.73 -10.29 10.88
N LEU A 101 9.56 -9.27 10.72
CA LEU A 101 10.41 -8.74 11.79
C LEU A 101 9.77 -7.48 12.38
N ASN A 102 9.74 -7.42 13.70
CA ASN A 102 9.29 -6.28 14.46
C ASN A 102 10.49 -5.33 14.64
N VAL A 103 10.70 -4.46 13.63
CA VAL A 103 11.78 -3.47 13.61
C VAL A 103 11.22 -2.13 13.13
N ASP A 104 11.65 -1.04 13.75
CA ASP A 104 11.36 0.30 13.25
C ASP A 104 12.27 0.62 12.04
N PRO A 105 11.71 0.74 10.82
CA PRO A 105 12.50 1.02 9.64
C PRO A 105 13.05 2.45 9.59
N ASP A 106 12.57 3.38 10.42
CA ASP A 106 13.05 4.77 10.39
C ASP A 106 14.42 4.92 11.09
N LYS A 107 14.82 3.94 11.92
CA LYS A 107 16.10 3.91 12.64
C LYS A 107 17.31 3.53 11.78
N MET A 108 17.06 2.95 10.61
CA MET A 108 18.09 2.37 9.76
C MET A 108 17.91 2.73 8.29
N GLY A 109 19.03 2.82 7.58
CA GLY A 109 19.11 3.17 6.17
C GLY A 109 18.79 1.99 5.25
N PHE A 110 18.60 2.29 3.96
CA PHE A 110 18.65 1.26 2.92
C PHE A 110 20.10 0.83 2.69
N CYS A 111 20.31 -0.47 2.45
CA CYS A 111 21.60 -0.96 1.99
C CYS A 111 21.74 -0.66 0.49
N MET A 112 22.77 0.10 0.12
CA MET A 112 23.04 0.47 -1.28
C MET A 112 24.15 -0.39 -1.92
N ALA A 113 24.89 -1.13 -1.10
CA ALA A 113 25.97 -2.01 -1.54
C ALA A 113 25.47 -3.45 -1.63
N ASP A 114 26.21 -4.29 -2.36
CA ASP A 114 25.93 -5.71 -2.42
C ASP A 114 26.08 -6.35 -1.03
N LEU A 115 25.21 -7.33 -0.74
CA LEU A 115 25.25 -8.02 0.54
C LEU A 115 26.53 -8.86 0.65
N PRO A 116 27.23 -8.80 1.80
CA PRO A 116 28.53 -9.45 1.97
C PRO A 116 28.44 -10.95 1.75
N GLU A 117 29.49 -11.53 1.15
CA GLU A 117 29.57 -12.98 0.95
C GLU A 117 29.99 -13.74 2.21
N SER A 118 30.78 -13.09 3.07
CA SER A 118 31.17 -13.63 4.38
C SER A 118 30.09 -13.40 5.42
N ASP A 119 30.04 -14.29 6.41
CA ASP A 119 29.20 -14.22 7.61
C ASP A 119 29.89 -13.52 8.80
N ASP A 120 31.11 -13.02 8.58
CA ASP A 120 31.90 -12.27 9.56
C ASP A 120 31.16 -11.00 10.00
N LEU A 121 31.01 -10.84 11.31
CA LEU A 121 30.29 -9.70 11.89
C LEU A 121 30.91 -8.34 11.50
N SER A 122 32.22 -8.30 11.24
CA SER A 122 32.92 -7.09 10.80
C SER A 122 32.59 -6.67 9.37
N ALA A 123 32.06 -7.58 8.54
CA ALA A 123 31.64 -7.28 7.18
C ALA A 123 30.26 -6.62 7.11
N PHE A 124 29.49 -6.65 8.21
CA PHE A 124 28.15 -6.07 8.26
C PHE A 124 28.20 -4.60 8.68
N ASP A 125 27.54 -3.72 7.91
CA ASP A 125 27.33 -2.33 8.28
C ASP A 125 26.22 -2.16 9.35
N PRO A 126 26.55 -1.63 10.54
CA PRO A 126 25.57 -1.42 11.62
C PRO A 126 24.40 -0.51 11.27
N ASN A 127 24.51 0.34 10.24
CA ASN A 127 23.48 1.30 9.86
C ASN A 127 22.38 0.73 8.95
N CYS A 128 22.64 -0.39 8.27
CA CYS A 128 21.72 -0.97 7.30
C CYS A 128 21.47 -2.49 7.47
N HIS A 129 22.26 -3.18 8.28
CA HIS A 129 22.14 -4.62 8.50
C HIS A 129 21.63 -4.99 9.90
N LEU A 130 20.79 -6.01 9.97
CA LEU A 130 20.35 -6.66 11.20
C LEU A 130 20.66 -8.14 11.16
N VAL A 131 21.25 -8.69 12.22
CA VAL A 131 21.71 -10.08 12.27
C VAL A 131 20.86 -10.89 13.25
N PHE A 132 20.43 -12.08 12.82
CA PHE A 132 19.72 -13.06 13.64
C PHE A 132 20.40 -14.43 13.54
N ASP A 133 20.82 -14.98 14.66
CA ASP A 133 21.40 -16.32 14.72
C ASP A 133 20.35 -17.36 15.11
N LEU A 134 20.44 -18.52 14.46
CA LEU A 134 19.60 -19.69 14.68
C LEU A 134 20.51 -20.88 14.96
N SER A 135 20.44 -21.44 16.16
CA SER A 135 21.21 -22.63 16.55
C SER A 135 20.32 -23.53 17.40
N VAL A 136 19.84 -24.62 16.79
CA VAL A 136 18.92 -25.58 17.43
C VAL A 136 19.34 -27.00 17.09
N LYS A 137 19.40 -27.83 18.13
CA LYS A 137 19.69 -29.26 18.04
C LYS A 137 18.58 -30.06 18.72
N ALA A 138 17.96 -30.97 17.97
CA ALA A 138 16.93 -31.86 18.47
C ALA A 138 17.59 -33.03 19.22
N GLU A 139 17.59 -32.97 20.54
CA GLU A 139 18.14 -34.05 21.36
C GLU A 139 17.30 -35.33 21.26
N ARG A 140 17.97 -36.49 21.22
CA ARG A 140 17.25 -37.77 21.29
C ARG A 140 16.70 -37.95 22.71
N PRO A 141 15.40 -38.24 22.88
CA PRO A 141 14.87 -38.54 24.20
C PRO A 141 15.61 -39.77 24.76
N PRO A 142 15.90 -39.79 26.08
CA PRO A 142 16.53 -40.95 26.69
C PRO A 142 15.65 -42.20 26.48
N SER A 143 16.25 -43.27 25.98
CA SER A 143 15.58 -44.55 25.78
C SER A 143 15.08 -45.08 27.13
N LYS A 144 13.76 -45.14 27.32
CA LYS A 144 13.19 -45.93 28.42
C LYS A 144 13.29 -47.39 28.00
N GLU A 145 14.22 -48.13 28.60
CA GLU A 145 14.22 -49.58 28.56
C GLU A 145 12.96 -50.09 29.27
N ASN A 146 11.90 -50.35 28.52
CA ASN A 146 10.84 -51.21 29.02
C ASN A 146 11.31 -52.65 28.80
N GLY A 147 11.23 -53.49 29.83
CA GLY A 147 11.75 -54.87 29.86
C GLY A 147 11.13 -55.87 28.87
N ASP A 148 10.36 -55.41 27.89
CA ASP A 148 9.93 -56.19 26.74
C ASP A 148 10.56 -55.55 25.50
N GLY A 149 11.36 -56.31 24.74
CA GLY A 149 12.23 -55.89 23.63
C GLY A 149 11.56 -55.27 22.40
N GLN A 150 10.47 -54.53 22.57
CA GLN A 150 9.89 -53.62 21.59
C GLN A 150 10.00 -52.19 22.12
N SER A 151 11.10 -51.53 21.80
CA SER A 151 11.21 -50.08 21.92
C SER A 151 10.21 -49.44 20.96
N LYS A 152 9.02 -49.07 21.44
CA LYS A 152 8.19 -48.09 20.74
C LYS A 152 8.92 -46.76 20.81
N GLU A 153 9.80 -46.49 19.84
CA GLU A 153 10.33 -45.16 19.62
C GLU A 153 9.14 -44.23 19.38
N SER A 154 8.82 -43.40 20.36
CA SER A 154 7.89 -42.30 20.17
C SER A 154 8.59 -41.31 19.25
N PHE A 155 8.30 -41.37 17.94
CA PHE A 155 8.72 -40.37 16.96
C PHE A 155 8.14 -39.00 17.34
N ARG A 156 8.82 -38.29 18.24
CA ARG A 156 8.44 -36.93 18.63
C ARG A 156 9.20 -35.98 17.71
N SER A 157 8.51 -35.43 16.72
CA SER A 157 9.05 -34.32 15.93
C SER A 157 9.24 -33.11 16.84
N PHE A 158 10.40 -32.47 16.77
CA PHE A 158 10.70 -31.23 17.48
C PHE A 158 10.32 -30.04 16.60
N PRO A 159 9.27 -29.26 16.95
CA PRO A 159 8.92 -28.09 16.18
C PRO A 159 9.95 -26.98 16.43
N LEU A 160 10.49 -26.42 15.35
CA LEU A 160 11.33 -25.23 15.34
C LEU A 160 10.46 -24.01 15.08
N TYR A 161 10.49 -23.03 15.97
CA TYR A 161 9.64 -21.84 15.88
C TYR A 161 10.47 -20.58 15.61
N SER A 162 9.79 -19.51 15.21
CA SER A 162 10.41 -18.20 15.04
C SER A 162 11.01 -17.64 16.33
N SER A 163 10.54 -18.05 17.51
CA SER A 163 11.18 -17.71 18.80
C SER A 163 12.65 -18.10 18.90
N ASP A 164 13.10 -19.07 18.09
CA ASP A 164 14.48 -19.56 18.10
C ASP A 164 15.43 -18.62 17.32
N LEU A 165 14.91 -17.65 16.56
CA LEU A 165 15.69 -16.60 15.92
C LEU A 165 16.12 -15.55 16.95
N LYS A 166 17.41 -15.52 17.26
CA LYS A 166 17.98 -14.62 18.27
C LYS A 166 18.70 -13.46 17.61
N TRP A 167 18.29 -12.24 17.92
CA TRP A 167 18.98 -11.06 17.43
C TRP A 167 20.40 -10.95 18.01
N VAL A 168 21.37 -10.67 17.15
CA VAL A 168 22.77 -10.40 17.50
C VAL A 168 23.05 -8.94 17.17
N PRO A 169 23.22 -8.07 18.19
CA PRO A 169 23.43 -6.65 17.95
C PRO A 169 24.81 -6.39 17.33
N LEU A 170 24.84 -5.55 16.29
CA LEU A 170 26.08 -4.96 15.78
C LEU A 170 26.49 -3.75 16.62
N THR A 171 27.72 -3.28 16.43
CA THR A 171 28.30 -2.15 17.16
C THR A 171 27.37 -0.92 17.15
N GLY A 172 26.96 -0.45 18.34
CA GLY A 172 26.09 0.73 18.51
C GLY A 172 24.58 0.48 18.34
N GLN A 173 24.15 -0.70 17.90
CA GLN A 173 22.72 -0.98 17.71
C GLN A 173 21.97 -1.17 19.03
N GLU A 174 22.60 -1.76 20.04
CA GLU A 174 21.96 -1.91 21.36
C GLU A 174 21.46 -0.57 21.91
N ASP A 175 22.26 0.48 21.79
CA ASP A 175 21.91 1.82 22.30
C ASP A 175 20.82 2.48 21.44
N ALA A 176 20.84 2.27 20.12
CA ALA A 176 19.83 2.78 19.19
C ALA A 176 18.43 2.19 19.46
N PHE A 177 18.37 0.93 19.92
CA PHE A 177 17.11 0.25 20.24
C PHE A 177 16.70 0.35 21.72
N LYS A 178 17.64 0.50 22.68
CA LYS A 178 17.35 0.61 24.13
C LYS A 178 16.60 1.89 24.53
N ASN A 179 16.85 3.00 23.87
CA ASN A 179 16.54 4.33 24.43
C ASN A 179 15.07 4.76 24.40
N GLU A 180 14.14 4.01 23.80
CA GLU A 180 12.79 4.53 23.49
C GLU A 180 11.61 3.56 23.76
N GLY A 181 11.74 2.65 24.71
CA GLY A 181 10.62 1.73 25.04
C GLY A 181 10.28 0.73 23.92
N ALA A 182 11.16 0.63 22.93
CA ALA A 182 11.11 -0.34 21.85
C ALA A 182 11.62 -1.71 22.38
N SER A 183 10.83 -2.77 22.16
CA SER A 183 11.30 -4.15 22.18
C SER A 183 12.48 -4.36 21.22
N TYR A 184 13.44 -5.19 21.60
CA TYR A 184 14.55 -5.51 20.70
C TYR A 184 14.06 -6.09 19.37
N PRO A 185 14.83 -5.93 18.27
CA PRO A 185 14.53 -6.59 17.00
C PRO A 185 14.22 -8.08 17.24
N ALA A 186 13.00 -8.48 16.86
CA ALA A 186 12.52 -9.84 17.07
C ALA A 186 11.45 -10.16 16.02
N PRO A 187 11.17 -11.44 15.74
CA PRO A 187 10.01 -11.82 14.96
C PRO A 187 8.71 -11.28 15.56
N VAL A 188 7.76 -10.85 14.73
CA VAL A 188 6.47 -10.32 15.22
C VAL A 188 5.69 -11.36 16.02
N SER A 189 5.72 -12.60 15.56
CA SER A 189 5.11 -13.73 16.26
C SER A 189 6.18 -14.76 16.56
N GLU A 190 6.22 -15.21 17.82
CA GLU A 190 7.13 -16.25 18.32
C GLU A 190 6.69 -17.68 17.93
N LYS A 191 5.47 -17.84 17.40
CA LYS A 191 4.82 -19.14 17.19
C LYS A 191 4.81 -19.59 15.72
N ILE A 192 5.51 -18.89 14.84
CA ILE A 192 5.57 -19.25 13.43
C ILE A 192 6.41 -20.51 13.31
N LEU A 193 5.80 -21.61 12.85
CA LEU A 193 6.51 -22.87 12.65
C LEU A 193 7.45 -22.75 11.43
N LEU A 194 8.75 -22.87 11.67
CA LEU A 194 9.77 -22.79 10.63
C LEU A 194 10.07 -24.17 10.05
N ASN A 195 10.30 -25.16 10.92
CA ASN A 195 10.67 -26.51 10.53
C ASN A 195 10.19 -27.54 11.59
N LYS A 196 10.24 -28.83 11.26
CA LYS A 196 10.04 -29.94 12.20
C LYS A 196 11.26 -30.85 12.11
N LEU A 197 12.00 -30.93 13.20
CA LEU A 197 13.25 -31.67 13.31
C LEU A 197 13.00 -33.10 13.83
N GLY A 198 13.74 -34.05 13.28
CA GLY A 198 13.85 -35.41 13.79
C GLY A 198 14.86 -35.52 14.95
N PRO A 199 14.87 -36.64 15.70
CA PRO A 199 15.81 -36.84 16.80
C PRO A 199 17.28 -36.95 16.33
N GLY A 200 18.09 -35.95 16.67
CA GLY A 200 19.48 -35.82 16.27
C GLY A 200 19.74 -34.76 15.19
N ASP A 201 18.69 -34.21 14.58
CA ASP A 201 18.82 -33.15 13.59
C ASP A 201 19.29 -31.85 14.25
N GLU A 202 20.07 -31.10 13.51
CA GLU A 202 20.69 -29.84 13.89
C GLU A 202 20.56 -28.83 12.75
N ILE A 203 20.21 -27.60 13.12
CA ILE A 203 20.20 -26.43 12.24
C ILE A 203 21.06 -25.33 12.87
N VAL A 204 22.03 -24.85 12.11
CA VAL A 204 22.87 -23.70 12.46
C VAL A 204 22.91 -22.75 11.27
N ALA A 205 22.37 -21.54 11.46
CA ALA A 205 22.30 -20.51 10.43
C ALA A 205 22.46 -19.10 11.03
N ARG A 206 22.98 -18.19 10.22
CA ARG A 206 22.98 -16.75 10.47
C ARG A 206 22.16 -16.05 9.40
N CYS A 207 21.21 -15.23 9.81
CA CYS A 207 20.29 -14.53 8.93
C CYS A 207 20.60 -13.04 8.95
N LEU A 208 20.75 -12.45 7.77
CA LEU A 208 20.96 -11.02 7.55
C LEU A 208 19.65 -10.41 7.04
N ALA A 209 19.09 -9.50 7.82
CA ALA A 209 17.92 -8.73 7.48
C ALA A 209 18.28 -7.31 7.03
N VAL A 210 17.59 -6.85 5.99
CA VAL A 210 17.81 -5.53 5.37
C VAL A 210 16.49 -4.83 5.15
N LYS A 211 16.57 -3.51 4.95
CA LYS A 211 15.42 -2.67 4.63
C LYS A 211 15.15 -2.75 3.12
N GLY A 212 13.92 -3.12 2.77
CA GLY A 212 13.47 -3.22 1.37
C GLY A 212 12.05 -2.69 1.19
N VAL A 213 11.53 -2.76 -0.03
CA VAL A 213 10.17 -2.34 -0.39
C VAL A 213 9.41 -3.49 -1.06
N GLY A 214 8.09 -3.56 -0.85
CA GLY A 214 7.25 -4.65 -1.36
C GLY A 214 7.25 -4.81 -2.89
N ARG A 215 7.65 -3.77 -3.62
CA ARG A 215 7.79 -3.77 -5.09
C ARG A 215 8.92 -4.68 -5.57
N ASP A 216 9.97 -4.81 -4.77
CA ASP A 216 11.10 -5.72 -5.04
C ASP A 216 10.71 -7.16 -4.71
N HIS A 217 10.24 -7.39 -3.48
CA HIS A 217 9.76 -8.70 -3.05
C HIS A 217 8.61 -8.56 -2.04
N ALA A 218 7.59 -9.43 -2.16
CA ALA A 218 6.39 -9.38 -1.31
C ALA A 218 6.69 -9.53 0.19
N LYS A 219 7.83 -10.14 0.55
CA LYS A 219 8.31 -10.26 1.95
C LYS A 219 8.51 -8.90 2.64
N PHE A 220 8.74 -7.85 1.86
CA PHE A 220 8.90 -6.49 2.36
C PHE A 220 7.58 -5.72 2.44
N SER A 221 6.44 -6.33 2.09
CA SER A 221 5.14 -5.67 2.27
C SER A 221 4.83 -5.56 3.77
N PRO A 222 4.59 -4.36 4.32
CA PRO A 222 4.30 -4.20 5.74
C PRO A 222 2.82 -4.45 6.09
N VAL A 223 1.97 -4.62 5.09
CA VAL A 223 0.53 -4.85 5.23
C VAL A 223 0.18 -6.28 4.89
N SER A 224 -0.73 -6.87 5.66
CA SER A 224 -1.32 -8.17 5.36
C SER A 224 -2.35 -8.01 4.25
N ALA A 225 -3.19 -6.98 4.41
CA ALA A 225 -4.16 -6.58 3.41
C ALA A 225 -4.32 -5.06 3.42
N ALA A 226 -4.38 -4.47 2.22
CA ALA A 226 -4.76 -3.08 2.02
C ALA A 226 -5.67 -3.00 0.80
N PHE A 227 -6.95 -2.74 1.04
CA PHE A 227 -7.97 -2.66 0.00
C PHE A 227 -9.01 -1.61 0.32
N TYR A 228 -9.81 -1.28 -0.67
CA TYR A 228 -10.96 -0.41 -0.48
C TYR A 228 -12.17 -0.94 -1.24
N LYS A 229 -13.36 -0.57 -0.75
CA LYS A 229 -14.63 -0.73 -1.47
C LYS A 229 -15.29 0.63 -1.63
N LEU A 230 -16.07 0.80 -2.70
CA LEU A 230 -16.91 1.97 -2.84
C LEU A 230 -18.14 1.82 -1.94
N LEU A 231 -18.61 2.92 -1.35
CA LEU A 231 -19.85 2.88 -0.56
C LEU A 231 -21.03 2.54 -1.50
N PRO A 232 -21.81 1.48 -1.21
CA PRO A 232 -23.06 1.21 -1.90
C PRO A 232 -24.12 2.27 -1.56
N SER A 233 -24.83 2.74 -2.57
CA SER A 233 -26.06 3.51 -2.47
C SER A 233 -27.19 2.61 -2.93
N ILE A 234 -28.09 2.27 -2.01
CA ILE A 234 -29.24 1.41 -2.27
C ILE A 234 -30.47 2.31 -2.29
N GLU A 235 -31.16 2.34 -3.42
CA GLU A 235 -32.40 3.08 -3.60
C GLU A 235 -33.54 2.10 -3.84
N ILE A 236 -34.62 2.24 -3.06
CA ILE A 236 -35.83 1.44 -3.20
C ILE A 236 -36.86 2.31 -3.93
N ASN A 237 -37.22 1.91 -5.14
CA ASN A 237 -38.24 2.56 -5.95
C ASN A 237 -39.63 2.17 -5.44
N GLY A 238 -40.34 3.14 -4.89
CA GLY A 238 -41.68 2.93 -4.37
C GLY A 238 -41.71 2.25 -3.01
N THR A 239 -42.90 1.87 -2.56
CA THR A 239 -43.09 1.27 -1.22
C THR A 239 -43.18 -0.25 -1.30
N VAL A 240 -42.19 -0.93 -0.75
CA VAL A 240 -42.15 -2.40 -0.66
C VAL A 240 -42.73 -2.83 0.68
N ARG A 241 -43.78 -3.66 0.67
CA ARG A 241 -44.50 -4.09 1.88
C ARG A 241 -44.67 -5.60 1.98
N GLY A 242 -44.88 -6.08 3.20
CA GLY A 242 -45.34 -7.45 3.48
C GLY A 242 -44.30 -8.52 3.12
N GLU A 243 -44.73 -9.57 2.41
CA GLU A 243 -43.83 -10.68 2.02
C GLU A 243 -42.72 -10.22 1.07
N LEU A 244 -42.99 -9.26 0.19
CA LEU A 244 -41.98 -8.71 -0.70
C LEU A 244 -40.88 -7.97 0.07
N ALA A 245 -41.24 -7.27 1.16
CA ALA A 245 -40.28 -6.61 2.05
C ALA A 245 -39.39 -7.63 2.78
N LYS A 246 -39.96 -8.75 3.24
CA LYS A 246 -39.19 -9.84 3.87
C LYS A 246 -38.29 -10.56 2.85
N LYS A 247 -38.78 -10.78 1.62
CA LYS A 247 -37.99 -11.34 0.51
C LYS A 247 -36.82 -10.42 0.15
N LEU A 248 -37.09 -9.11 0.10
CA LEU A 248 -36.07 -8.08 -0.11
C LEU A 248 -35.01 -8.13 1.00
N GLN A 249 -35.43 -8.14 2.26
CA GLN A 249 -34.50 -8.23 3.39
C GLN A 249 -33.60 -9.48 3.33
N ARG A 250 -34.15 -10.63 2.96
CA ARG A 250 -33.38 -11.89 2.80
C ARG A 250 -32.41 -11.86 1.61
N SER A 251 -32.63 -10.97 0.65
CA SER A 251 -31.77 -10.82 -0.54
C SER A 251 -30.51 -9.98 -0.26
N PHE A 252 -30.37 -9.41 0.95
CA PHE A 252 -29.23 -8.61 1.36
C PHE A 252 -28.60 -9.15 2.64
N ALA A 253 -27.38 -8.71 2.94
CA ALA A 253 -26.73 -9.03 4.21
C ALA A 253 -27.55 -8.50 5.40
N LYS A 254 -27.42 -9.18 6.55
CA LYS A 254 -28.14 -8.80 7.77
C LYS A 254 -27.76 -7.37 8.19
N GLY A 255 -28.77 -6.53 8.41
CA GLY A 255 -28.59 -5.13 8.81
C GLY A 255 -28.62 -4.12 7.65
N VAL A 256 -28.58 -4.57 6.40
CA VAL A 256 -28.65 -3.67 5.24
C VAL A 256 -30.06 -3.11 5.05
N ILE A 257 -31.05 -4.01 5.01
CA ILE A 257 -32.46 -3.67 4.89
C ILE A 257 -33.14 -3.96 6.22
N ASP A 258 -33.82 -2.95 6.75
CA ASP A 258 -34.72 -3.11 7.88
C ASP A 258 -36.17 -3.16 7.41
N VAL A 259 -37.00 -3.91 8.13
CA VAL A 259 -38.43 -4.05 7.87
C VAL A 259 -39.16 -3.70 9.14
N ASP A 260 -39.88 -2.58 9.13
CA ASP A 260 -40.61 -2.13 10.31
C ASP A 260 -41.68 -3.16 10.70
N SER A 261 -41.60 -3.62 11.96
CA SER A 261 -42.54 -4.57 12.55
C SER A 261 -44.01 -4.12 12.46
N ARG A 262 -44.30 -2.82 12.53
CA ARG A 262 -45.67 -2.28 12.52
C ARG A 262 -46.20 -2.05 11.11
N THR A 263 -45.45 -1.33 10.29
CA THR A 263 -45.89 -0.96 8.94
C THR A 263 -45.58 -2.02 7.87
N GLN A 264 -44.70 -2.98 8.19
CA GLN A 264 -44.16 -3.99 7.27
C GLN A 264 -43.51 -3.38 6.00
N ILE A 265 -43.05 -2.12 6.09
CA ILE A 265 -42.36 -1.41 5.01
C ILE A 265 -40.85 -1.69 5.11
N ALA A 266 -40.21 -2.01 3.98
CA ALA A 266 -38.76 -2.11 3.92
C ALA A 266 -38.12 -0.72 3.75
N SER A 267 -37.03 -0.48 4.48
CA SER A 267 -36.17 0.70 4.34
C SER A 267 -34.70 0.29 4.39
N VAL A 268 -33.84 1.08 3.77
CA VAL A 268 -32.38 0.89 3.85
C VAL A 268 -31.92 1.39 5.21
N ALA A 269 -31.33 0.51 6.03
CA ALA A 269 -30.79 0.85 7.34
C ALA A 269 -29.32 1.25 7.23
N ASP A 270 -28.46 0.33 6.78
CA ASP A 270 -27.04 0.61 6.56
C ASP A 270 -26.52 -0.06 5.27
N ALA A 271 -26.38 0.75 4.22
CA ALA A 271 -25.85 0.29 2.93
C ALA A 271 -24.36 -0.13 3.00
N ARG A 272 -23.60 0.28 4.03
CA ARG A 272 -22.19 -0.08 4.21
C ARG A 272 -21.97 -1.58 4.40
N LEU A 273 -22.96 -2.25 5.00
CA LEU A 273 -22.93 -3.68 5.31
C LEU A 273 -23.20 -4.56 4.09
N ASP A 274 -23.61 -3.98 2.96
CA ASP A 274 -23.82 -4.75 1.75
C ASP A 274 -22.49 -5.33 1.23
N ASN A 275 -22.55 -6.59 0.85
CA ASN A 275 -21.41 -7.36 0.33
C ASN A 275 -21.43 -7.43 -1.21
N GLY A 276 -22.39 -6.77 -1.87
CA GLY A 276 -22.50 -6.77 -3.32
C GLY A 276 -22.92 -8.10 -3.92
N SER A 277 -23.61 -8.97 -3.17
CA SER A 277 -24.07 -10.28 -3.65
C SER A 277 -25.00 -10.22 -4.86
N ARG A 278 -25.72 -9.10 -5.04
CA ARG A 278 -26.71 -8.88 -6.11
C ARG A 278 -27.82 -9.94 -6.17
N GLU A 279 -28.11 -10.62 -5.06
CA GLU A 279 -29.15 -11.67 -5.01
C GLU A 279 -30.54 -11.13 -5.40
N HIS A 280 -30.83 -9.88 -5.05
CA HIS A 280 -32.09 -9.21 -5.43
C HIS A 280 -32.36 -9.21 -6.95
N LEU A 281 -31.33 -9.25 -7.81
CA LEU A 281 -31.50 -9.31 -9.27
C LEU A 281 -31.98 -10.68 -9.77
N ARG A 282 -31.84 -11.74 -8.97
CA ARG A 282 -32.37 -13.07 -9.31
C ARG A 282 -33.88 -13.17 -9.16
N HIS A 283 -34.48 -12.22 -8.43
CA HIS A 283 -35.92 -12.17 -8.23
C HIS A 283 -36.55 -11.16 -9.21
N PRO A 284 -37.36 -11.61 -10.20
CA PRO A 284 -37.99 -10.70 -11.17
C PRO A 284 -38.82 -9.60 -10.51
N ASP A 285 -39.48 -9.92 -9.40
CA ASP A 285 -40.31 -8.98 -8.63
C ASP A 285 -39.50 -7.88 -7.93
N LEU A 286 -38.20 -8.06 -7.74
CA LEU A 286 -37.30 -7.13 -7.04
C LEU A 286 -36.35 -6.38 -7.99
N ALA A 287 -36.11 -6.93 -9.19
CA ALA A 287 -35.13 -6.40 -10.14
C ALA A 287 -35.38 -4.95 -10.55
N ASN A 288 -36.65 -4.54 -10.68
CA ASN A 288 -37.03 -3.17 -11.04
C ASN A 288 -37.34 -2.27 -9.82
N VAL A 289 -37.36 -2.86 -8.62
CA VAL A 289 -37.77 -2.21 -7.38
C VAL A 289 -36.56 -1.66 -6.63
N VAL A 290 -35.39 -2.27 -6.80
CA VAL A 290 -34.18 -1.90 -6.07
C VAL A 290 -33.07 -1.57 -7.04
N HIS A 291 -32.46 -0.40 -6.85
CA HIS A 291 -31.27 -0.01 -7.55
C HIS A 291 -30.11 0.08 -6.58
N VAL A 292 -29.09 -0.74 -6.83
CA VAL A 292 -27.82 -0.68 -6.11
C VAL A 292 -26.80 -0.03 -7.01
N VAL A 293 -26.24 1.07 -6.53
CA VAL A 293 -25.22 1.88 -7.20
C VAL A 293 -24.00 1.97 -6.29
N LEU A 294 -22.80 2.09 -6.86
CA LEU A 294 -21.61 2.40 -6.09
C LEU A 294 -21.28 3.89 -6.20
N ASN A 295 -21.02 4.56 -5.08
CA ASN A 295 -20.60 5.96 -5.08
C ASN A 295 -19.09 6.05 -5.41
N PRO A 296 -18.69 6.54 -6.59
CA PRO A 296 -17.27 6.57 -6.99
C PRO A 296 -16.46 7.64 -6.25
N ARG A 297 -17.07 8.45 -5.38
CA ARG A 297 -16.42 9.48 -4.56
C ARG A 297 -16.29 9.11 -3.09
N HIS A 298 -16.78 7.93 -2.68
CA HIS A 298 -16.73 7.48 -1.28
C HIS A 298 -16.07 6.11 -1.20
N PHE A 299 -14.85 6.10 -0.69
CA PHE A 299 -14.04 4.90 -0.53
C PHE A 299 -13.98 4.50 0.93
N ILE A 300 -14.25 3.24 1.21
CA ILE A 300 -14.10 2.60 2.51
C ILE A 300 -12.81 1.79 2.46
N PHE A 301 -11.78 2.25 3.14
CA PHE A 301 -10.47 1.62 3.24
C PHE A 301 -10.39 0.69 4.44
N THR A 302 -9.76 -0.46 4.23
CA THR A 302 -9.34 -1.37 5.27
C THR A 302 -7.85 -1.63 5.11
N VAL A 303 -7.08 -1.39 6.18
CA VAL A 303 -5.63 -1.63 6.21
C VAL A 303 -5.31 -2.49 7.42
N GLU A 304 -4.65 -3.61 7.18
CA GLU A 304 -4.22 -4.58 8.16
C GLU A 304 -2.69 -4.61 8.19
N SER A 305 -2.10 -4.33 9.36
CA SER A 305 -0.65 -4.36 9.56
C SER A 305 -0.17 -5.76 9.89
N ILE A 306 1.00 -6.14 9.36
CA ILE A 306 1.69 -7.37 9.75
C ILE A 306 2.44 -7.20 11.08
N ALA A 307 2.93 -5.99 11.38
CA ALA A 307 3.80 -5.71 12.53
C ALA A 307 3.23 -4.56 13.37
N PRO A 308 2.13 -4.78 14.12
CA PRO A 308 1.42 -3.72 14.84
C PRO A 308 2.26 -3.04 15.94
N GLY A 309 3.28 -3.73 16.46
CA GLY A 309 4.16 -3.22 17.51
C GLY A 309 4.92 -1.94 17.12
N TYR A 310 5.49 -1.90 15.91
CA TYR A 310 6.21 -0.72 15.39
C TYR A 310 5.52 0.00 14.25
N ARG A 311 4.74 -0.73 13.45
CA ARG A 311 4.04 -0.18 12.31
C ARG A 311 2.53 -0.38 12.51
N PRO A 312 1.92 0.33 13.48
CA PRO A 312 0.47 0.33 13.59
C PRO A 312 -0.15 0.87 12.29
N PRO A 313 -1.38 0.43 11.96
CA PRO A 313 -1.94 0.68 10.64
C PRO A 313 -2.16 2.17 10.33
N ASP A 314 -2.34 3.03 11.34
CA ASP A 314 -2.44 4.48 11.15
C ASP A 314 -1.08 5.11 10.77
N THR A 315 0.02 4.60 11.30
CA THR A 315 1.37 5.01 10.89
C THR A 315 1.66 4.56 9.48
N LEU A 316 1.26 3.35 9.09
CA LEU A 316 1.41 2.86 7.70
C LEU A 316 0.70 3.78 6.69
N VAL A 317 -0.54 4.19 6.97
CA VAL A 317 -1.27 5.12 6.09
C VAL A 317 -0.57 6.48 6.01
N LYS A 318 -0.01 6.99 7.12
CA LYS A 318 0.78 8.23 7.10
C LYS A 318 2.06 8.06 6.29
N CYS A 319 2.79 6.97 6.47
CA CYS A 319 4.00 6.65 5.71
C CYS A 319 3.70 6.56 4.21
N ALA A 320 2.57 5.96 3.82
CA ALA A 320 2.19 5.87 2.42
C ALA A 320 1.93 7.26 1.79
N VAL A 321 1.26 8.16 2.51
CA VAL A 321 1.10 9.54 2.08
C VAL A 321 2.44 10.27 2.00
N ASP A 322 3.35 10.00 2.94
CA ASP A 322 4.68 10.61 2.99
C ASP A 322 5.58 10.16 1.85
N VAL A 323 5.50 8.89 1.43
CA VAL A 323 6.18 8.39 0.23
C VAL A 323 5.75 9.18 -1.01
N MET A 324 4.46 9.43 -1.19
CA MET A 324 4.00 10.24 -2.33
C MET A 324 4.49 11.69 -2.24
N LEU A 325 4.47 12.29 -1.05
CA LEU A 325 5.00 13.65 -0.85
C LEU A 325 6.49 13.73 -1.18
N SER A 326 7.27 12.76 -0.72
CA SER A 326 8.70 12.65 -1.03
C SER A 326 8.96 12.48 -2.53
N LYS A 327 8.14 11.68 -3.25
CA LYS A 327 8.20 11.58 -4.71
C LYS A 327 7.94 12.92 -5.39
N CYS A 328 6.86 13.60 -5.03
CA CYS A 328 6.54 14.90 -5.61
C CYS A 328 7.65 15.92 -5.35
N ALA A 329 8.17 15.99 -4.11
CA ALA A 329 9.27 16.87 -3.76
C ALA A 329 10.54 16.55 -4.58
N HIS A 330 10.87 15.27 -4.73
CA HIS A 330 12.00 14.83 -5.54
C HIS A 330 11.89 15.30 -7.00
N TYR A 331 10.77 15.03 -7.66
CA TYR A 331 10.59 15.44 -9.06
C TYR A 331 10.48 16.95 -9.25
N LEU A 332 9.92 17.67 -8.27
CA LEU A 332 9.96 19.14 -8.27
C LEU A 332 11.40 19.65 -8.27
N THR A 333 12.29 19.10 -7.43
CA THR A 333 13.71 19.51 -7.44
C THR A 333 14.41 19.27 -8.78
N ILE A 334 13.99 18.26 -9.56
CA ILE A 334 14.55 18.01 -10.89
C ILE A 334 14.00 19.04 -11.90
N VAL A 335 12.69 19.22 -11.92
CA VAL A 335 12.00 20.11 -12.87
C VAL A 335 12.35 21.59 -12.64
N GLU A 336 12.71 21.97 -11.43
CA GLU A 336 13.12 23.33 -11.07
C GLU A 336 14.59 23.65 -11.36
N LYS A 337 15.39 22.66 -11.77
CA LYS A 337 16.78 22.93 -12.18
C LYS A 337 16.79 23.86 -13.39
N PRO A 338 17.65 24.90 -13.38
CA PRO A 338 17.76 25.80 -14.50
C PRO A 338 18.22 25.03 -15.74
N GLY A 339 17.54 25.22 -16.87
CA GLY A 339 17.86 24.52 -18.11
C GLY A 339 17.09 23.21 -18.34
N PHE A 340 16.30 22.72 -17.39
CA PHE A 340 15.52 21.50 -17.60
C PHE A 340 14.38 21.73 -18.61
N ALA A 341 14.40 20.98 -19.72
CA ALA A 341 13.37 20.99 -20.76
C ALA A 341 13.07 22.35 -21.43
N VAL A 342 14.03 23.27 -21.49
CA VAL A 342 13.87 24.62 -22.09
C VAL A 342 14.55 24.79 -23.46
N SER A 343 15.15 23.74 -24.01
CA SER A 343 15.75 23.76 -25.35
C SER A 343 15.17 22.62 -26.18
N PRO A 344 14.80 22.87 -27.46
CA PRO A 344 14.37 21.81 -28.36
C PRO A 344 15.48 20.76 -28.51
N LEU A 345 15.12 19.48 -28.39
CA LEU A 345 16.03 18.40 -28.75
C LEU A 345 16.19 18.38 -30.28
N LEU A 346 17.41 18.22 -30.75
CA LEU A 346 17.89 18.59 -32.09
C LEU A 346 17.25 17.88 -33.30
N ASP A 347 16.20 17.06 -33.15
CA ASP A 347 15.53 16.45 -34.30
C ASP A 347 13.99 16.30 -34.11
N PRO A 348 13.16 17.07 -34.85
CA PRO A 348 11.71 16.97 -34.80
C PRO A 348 11.12 15.80 -35.62
N ASN A 349 11.92 15.06 -36.41
CA ASN A 349 11.46 13.98 -37.29
C ASN A 349 12.23 12.65 -37.15
N GLY A 350 13.07 12.50 -36.12
CA GLY A 350 13.77 11.24 -35.86
C GLY A 350 12.81 10.14 -35.44
N ASP A 351 12.67 9.11 -36.29
CA ASP A 351 12.07 7.83 -35.92
C ASP A 351 12.68 7.35 -34.60
N ILE A 352 11.85 6.81 -33.71
CA ILE A 352 12.28 6.21 -32.44
C ILE A 352 13.00 4.90 -32.78
N GLY A 353 14.26 5.04 -33.16
CA GLY A 353 15.17 3.97 -33.54
C GLY A 353 16.59 4.43 -33.29
N GLY A 354 16.99 4.45 -32.01
CA GLY A 354 18.38 4.60 -31.62
C GLY A 354 18.95 6.00 -31.78
N ALA A 355 18.41 6.98 -31.04
CA ALA A 355 19.22 8.12 -30.63
C ALA A 355 19.73 7.84 -29.21
N GLU A 356 20.93 7.25 -29.12
CA GLU A 356 21.79 7.49 -27.97
C GLU A 356 22.01 9.01 -27.88
N LEU A 357 21.21 9.67 -27.04
CA LEU A 357 21.54 11.01 -26.58
C LEU A 357 22.79 10.87 -25.72
N ALA A 358 23.96 10.96 -26.37
CA ALA A 358 25.22 11.24 -25.72
C ALA A 358 25.13 12.62 -25.05
N GLY A 359 24.97 12.62 -23.73
CA GLY A 359 24.93 13.84 -22.93
C GLY A 359 24.53 13.56 -21.48
N GLU A 360 25.51 13.06 -20.71
CA GLU A 360 25.46 12.78 -19.26
C GLU A 360 24.50 11.64 -18.87
N GLU A 361 25.02 10.57 -18.24
CA GLU A 361 24.16 9.64 -17.51
C GLU A 361 23.23 10.46 -16.62
N ALA A 362 21.93 10.48 -16.93
CA ALA A 362 20.94 11.16 -16.11
C ALA A 362 21.18 10.69 -14.68
N ALA A 363 21.63 11.60 -13.81
CA ALA A 363 22.12 11.25 -12.48
C ALA A 363 21.08 10.38 -11.79
N LYS A 364 21.34 9.07 -11.71
CA LYS A 364 20.44 8.11 -11.07
C LYS A 364 20.36 8.51 -9.61
N THR A 365 19.26 9.15 -9.25
CA THR A 365 18.96 9.47 -7.86
C THR A 365 18.30 8.27 -7.23
N TYR A 366 18.44 8.15 -5.91
CA TYR A 366 17.80 7.07 -5.17
C TYR A 366 16.66 7.62 -4.31
N LEU A 367 15.52 6.95 -4.36
CA LEU A 367 14.39 7.21 -3.48
C LEU A 367 13.87 5.88 -2.95
N ASN A 368 13.78 5.76 -1.63
CA ASN A 368 13.35 4.54 -0.94
C ASN A 368 14.13 3.29 -1.40
N GLY A 369 15.44 3.41 -1.56
CA GLY A 369 16.33 2.31 -1.96
C GLY A 369 16.28 1.95 -3.44
N ARG A 370 15.52 2.66 -4.28
CA ARG A 370 15.40 2.38 -5.71
C ARG A 370 15.96 3.51 -6.56
N ALA A 371 16.62 3.16 -7.66
CA ALA A 371 17.06 4.13 -8.66
C ALA A 371 15.83 4.70 -9.37
N ILE A 372 15.70 6.03 -9.33
CA ILE A 372 14.66 6.77 -10.02
C ILE A 372 15.29 7.87 -10.89
N GLY A 373 14.53 8.34 -11.86
CA GLY A 373 14.98 9.39 -12.76
C GLY A 373 13.84 10.09 -13.47
N LEU A 374 14.11 11.30 -13.96
CA LEU A 374 13.22 12.04 -14.82
C LEU A 374 14.04 12.66 -15.94
N ASP A 375 13.80 12.19 -17.17
CA ASP A 375 14.44 12.67 -18.38
C ASP A 375 13.41 13.20 -19.39
N VAL A 376 13.91 13.91 -20.39
CA VAL A 376 13.11 14.54 -21.43
C VAL A 376 13.36 13.78 -22.72
N ALA A 377 12.36 13.04 -23.18
CA ALA A 377 12.46 12.24 -24.40
C ALA A 377 12.21 13.09 -25.67
N PHE A 378 11.37 14.12 -25.58
CA PHE A 378 11.03 14.99 -26.70
C PHE A 378 10.58 16.37 -26.20
N VAL A 379 10.95 17.44 -26.93
CA VAL A 379 10.41 18.79 -26.74
C VAL A 379 10.20 19.42 -28.12
N SER A 380 9.01 19.99 -28.37
CA SER A 380 8.73 20.73 -29.59
C SER A 380 9.44 22.08 -29.62
N ASN A 381 9.62 22.64 -30.82
CA ASN A 381 10.26 23.95 -31.00
C ASN A 381 9.54 25.10 -30.29
N ASP A 382 8.21 25.00 -30.14
CA ASP A 382 7.39 25.97 -29.40
C ASP A 382 7.35 25.71 -27.89
N LEU A 383 8.01 24.65 -27.41
CA LEU A 383 8.06 24.19 -26.02
C LEU A 383 6.69 23.81 -25.41
N ARG A 384 5.61 23.81 -26.22
CA ARG A 384 4.23 23.53 -25.76
C ARG A 384 3.90 22.05 -25.76
N ARG A 385 4.70 21.21 -26.43
CA ARG A 385 4.59 19.75 -26.40
C ARG A 385 5.89 19.15 -25.92
N ALA A 386 5.82 18.29 -24.91
CA ALA A 386 6.97 17.54 -24.45
C ALA A 386 6.58 16.13 -24.02
N THR A 387 7.53 15.21 -24.19
CA THR A 387 7.45 13.85 -23.64
C THR A 387 8.50 13.71 -22.55
N PHE A 388 8.06 13.40 -21.34
CA PHE A 388 8.90 13.17 -20.17
C PHE A 388 8.92 11.68 -19.84
N ARG A 389 10.07 11.13 -19.48
CA ARG A 389 10.18 9.73 -19.03
C ARG A 389 10.54 9.71 -17.56
N PHE A 390 9.72 9.04 -16.77
CA PHE A 390 9.97 8.77 -15.37
C PHE A 390 10.48 7.33 -15.24
N THR A 391 11.74 7.17 -14.85
CA THR A 391 12.34 5.87 -14.56
C THR A 391 12.13 5.52 -13.08
N GLY A 392 11.81 4.27 -12.79
CA GLY A 392 11.52 3.75 -11.44
C GLY A 392 10.07 3.95 -10.97
N GLU A 393 9.22 4.54 -11.82
CA GLU A 393 7.84 4.93 -11.52
C GLU A 393 6.82 4.16 -12.37
N ASP A 394 5.59 4.09 -11.88
CA ASP A 394 4.49 3.38 -12.53
C ASP A 394 3.16 4.13 -12.36
N HIS A 395 2.04 3.45 -12.62
CA HIS A 395 0.68 3.98 -12.43
C HIS A 395 0.42 4.62 -11.04
N THR A 396 1.21 4.28 -10.01
CA THR A 396 1.10 4.84 -8.65
C THR A 396 1.31 6.36 -8.65
N LEU A 397 2.35 6.84 -9.34
CA LEU A 397 2.55 8.28 -9.58
C LEU A 397 1.79 8.73 -10.83
N GLY A 398 1.80 7.90 -11.88
CA GLY A 398 1.29 8.23 -13.21
C GLY A 398 -0.18 8.68 -13.21
N ALA A 399 -1.06 7.87 -12.62
CA ALA A 399 -2.50 8.13 -12.64
C ALA A 399 -2.91 9.42 -11.89
N PRO A 400 -2.52 9.64 -10.62
CA PRO A 400 -2.91 10.86 -9.91
C PRO A 400 -2.21 12.11 -10.46
N LEU A 401 -0.98 12.01 -10.98
CA LEU A 401 -0.32 13.15 -11.63
C LEU A 401 -1.02 13.56 -12.93
N CYS A 402 -1.36 12.59 -13.78
CA CYS A 402 -2.15 12.83 -15.00
C CYS A 402 -3.50 13.46 -14.65
N TYR A 403 -4.17 12.96 -13.60
CA TYR A 403 -5.40 13.56 -13.08
C TYR A 403 -5.19 15.04 -12.71
N CYS A 404 -4.14 15.38 -11.97
CA CYS A 404 -3.85 16.77 -11.59
C CYS A 404 -3.56 17.67 -12.79
N ILE A 405 -2.81 17.18 -13.79
CA ILE A 405 -2.44 17.97 -14.98
C ILE A 405 -3.66 18.26 -15.86
N LEU A 406 -4.51 17.26 -16.11
CA LEU A 406 -5.70 17.41 -16.96
C LEU A 406 -6.75 18.40 -16.42
N ARG A 407 -6.62 18.86 -15.17
CA ARG A 407 -7.51 19.87 -14.58
C ARG A 407 -7.11 21.31 -14.87
N SER A 408 -5.91 21.55 -15.37
CA SER A 408 -5.49 22.89 -15.76
C SER A 408 -6.11 23.28 -17.10
N GLU A 409 -6.74 24.45 -17.18
CA GLU A 409 -7.31 24.98 -18.42
C GLU A 409 -6.27 25.22 -19.52
N ALA A 410 -5.00 25.39 -19.12
CA ALA A 410 -3.86 25.54 -20.02
C ALA A 410 -3.54 24.25 -20.79
N VAL A 411 -4.03 23.09 -20.34
CA VAL A 411 -3.71 21.79 -20.94
C VAL A 411 -4.69 21.46 -22.06
N LYS A 412 -4.14 21.06 -23.20
CA LYS A 412 -4.89 20.52 -24.34
C LYS A 412 -4.97 19.00 -24.27
N LEU A 413 -3.85 18.35 -23.96
CA LEU A 413 -3.72 16.90 -23.85
C LEU A 413 -2.71 16.58 -22.76
N CYS A 414 -3.03 15.60 -21.93
CA CYS A 414 -2.05 14.92 -21.09
C CYS A 414 -2.40 13.44 -21.04
N GLY A 415 -1.42 12.59 -21.28
CA GLY A 415 -1.54 11.15 -21.16
C GLY A 415 -0.24 10.57 -20.62
N TYR A 416 -0.32 9.39 -20.04
CA TYR A 416 0.88 8.62 -19.74
C TYR A 416 0.72 7.18 -20.21
N CYS A 417 1.84 6.56 -20.55
CA CYS A 417 1.91 5.19 -21.00
C CYS A 417 3.01 4.47 -20.23
N GLN A 418 2.76 3.23 -19.84
CA GLN A 418 3.82 2.31 -19.49
C GLN A 418 4.14 1.51 -20.77
N PRO A 419 5.31 1.71 -21.40
CA PRO A 419 5.63 1.10 -22.70
C PRO A 419 5.58 -0.43 -22.64
N HIS A 420 6.05 -1.01 -21.54
CA HIS A 420 5.97 -2.44 -21.28
C HIS A 420 5.81 -2.73 -19.78
N PRO A 421 4.99 -3.72 -19.37
CA PRO A 421 4.79 -4.05 -17.94
C PRO A 421 6.06 -4.47 -17.18
N LEU A 422 7.06 -4.99 -17.89
CA LEU A 422 8.38 -5.35 -17.33
C LEU A 422 9.37 -4.19 -17.31
N GLU A 423 9.09 -3.11 -18.03
CA GLU A 423 9.91 -1.90 -17.97
C GLU A 423 9.45 -1.04 -16.80
N ASP A 424 10.39 -0.72 -15.92
CA ASP A 424 10.19 0.13 -14.76
C ASP A 424 10.29 1.61 -15.15
N SER A 425 9.46 2.02 -16.11
CA SER A 425 9.36 3.41 -16.52
C SER A 425 7.98 3.75 -17.06
N ILE A 426 7.61 5.03 -16.97
CA ILE A 426 6.41 5.59 -17.61
C ILE A 426 6.78 6.81 -18.43
N THR A 427 6.12 6.99 -19.56
CA THR A 427 6.25 8.17 -20.41
C THR A 427 5.02 9.04 -20.27
N PHE A 428 5.23 10.33 -20.03
CA PHE A 428 4.21 11.37 -19.95
C PHE A 428 4.27 12.24 -21.19
N GLU A 429 3.17 12.31 -21.93
CA GLU A 429 3.02 13.24 -23.04
C GLU A 429 2.13 14.41 -22.58
N ILE A 430 2.65 15.63 -22.72
CA ILE A 430 1.95 16.85 -22.35
C ILE A 430 1.90 17.77 -23.55
N GLN A 431 0.69 18.23 -23.89
CA GLN A 431 0.45 19.30 -24.85
C GLN A 431 -0.33 20.43 -24.17
N SER A 432 0.27 21.60 -24.16
CA SER A 432 -0.30 22.83 -23.63
C SER A 432 -0.87 23.71 -24.74
N LYS A 433 -1.81 24.59 -24.40
CA LYS A 433 -2.33 25.62 -25.30
C LYS A 433 -1.35 26.77 -25.40
N ASP A 434 -0.95 27.32 -24.24
CA ASP A 434 -0.30 28.63 -24.15
C ASP A 434 0.99 28.61 -23.31
N GLU A 435 1.12 27.69 -22.35
CA GLU A 435 2.28 27.57 -21.45
C GLU A 435 3.29 26.54 -21.94
N MET A 436 4.54 26.60 -21.43
CA MET A 436 5.53 25.53 -21.68
C MET A 436 5.10 24.21 -21.02
N ALA A 437 5.33 23.09 -21.69
CA ALA A 437 4.96 21.76 -21.19
C ALA A 437 5.63 21.43 -19.84
N VAL A 438 6.87 21.90 -19.61
CA VAL A 438 7.58 21.77 -18.33
C VAL A 438 6.91 22.55 -17.20
N THR A 439 6.38 23.74 -17.48
CA THR A 439 5.61 24.54 -16.51
C THR A 439 4.33 23.81 -16.11
N VAL A 440 3.64 23.21 -17.09
CA VAL A 440 2.45 22.40 -16.85
C VAL A 440 2.78 21.19 -15.97
N LEU A 441 3.86 20.46 -16.25
CA LEU A 441 4.30 19.34 -15.42
C LEU A 441 4.59 19.78 -13.99
N ARG A 442 5.34 20.88 -13.82
CA ARG A 442 5.67 21.46 -12.51
C ARG A 442 4.40 21.82 -11.72
N ASN A 443 3.45 22.50 -12.35
CA ASN A 443 2.18 22.88 -11.73
C ASN A 443 1.35 21.64 -11.34
N GLY A 444 1.39 20.57 -12.16
CA GLY A 444 0.80 19.28 -11.85
C GLY A 444 1.40 18.62 -10.60
N LEU A 445 2.73 18.61 -10.48
CA LEU A 445 3.43 18.09 -9.30
C LEU A 445 3.12 18.90 -8.03
N TYR A 446 3.06 20.24 -8.11
CA TYR A 446 2.63 21.10 -7.01
C TYR A 446 1.19 20.81 -6.57
N CYS A 447 0.29 20.66 -7.55
CA CYS A 447 -1.10 20.30 -7.31
C CYS A 447 -1.23 18.94 -6.61
N LEU A 448 -0.50 17.93 -7.08
CA LEU A 448 -0.47 16.59 -6.49
C LEU A 448 0.07 16.63 -5.05
N HIS A 449 1.17 17.33 -4.83
CA HIS A 449 1.76 17.52 -3.50
C HIS A 449 0.76 18.17 -2.53
N ALA A 450 0.12 19.27 -2.94
CA ALA A 450 -0.88 19.96 -2.11
C ALA A 450 -2.08 19.07 -1.75
N CYS A 451 -2.55 18.23 -2.69
CA CYS A 451 -3.62 17.28 -2.45
C CYS A 451 -3.22 16.24 -1.39
N PHE A 452 -2.07 15.60 -1.53
CA PHE A 452 -1.58 14.61 -0.55
C PHE A 452 -1.26 15.22 0.82
N GLU A 453 -0.76 16.45 0.86
CA GLU A 453 -0.52 17.17 2.11
C GLU A 453 -1.85 17.43 2.84
N HIS A 454 -2.90 17.80 2.09
CA HIS A 454 -4.23 17.96 2.65
C HIS A 454 -4.81 16.64 3.16
N ILE A 455 -4.64 15.54 2.41
CA ILE A 455 -5.02 14.19 2.84
C ILE A 455 -4.34 13.83 4.16
N LYS A 456 -3.02 14.04 4.27
CA LYS A 456 -2.25 13.82 5.51
C LYS A 456 -2.84 14.58 6.70
N ARG A 457 -3.16 15.87 6.52
CA ARG A 457 -3.71 16.73 7.58
C ARG A 457 -5.09 16.26 8.03
N LYS A 458 -5.99 15.94 7.10
CA LYS A 458 -7.35 15.45 7.43
C LYS A 458 -7.31 14.08 8.10
N PHE A 459 -6.47 13.17 7.62
CA PHE A 459 -6.28 11.86 8.24
C PHE A 459 -5.75 11.99 9.68
N LYS A 460 -4.72 12.81 9.92
CA LYS A 460 -4.23 13.09 11.28
C LYS A 460 -5.32 13.68 12.20
N SER A 461 -6.16 14.57 11.67
CA SER A 461 -7.28 15.14 12.44
C SER A 461 -8.35 14.09 12.78
N ALA A 462 -8.70 13.23 11.81
CA ALA A 462 -9.67 12.15 12.00
C ALA A 462 -9.16 11.12 13.03
N MET A 463 -7.89 10.72 12.95
CA MET A 463 -7.26 9.83 13.93
C MET A 463 -7.28 10.40 15.36
N LYS A 464 -6.94 11.68 15.53
CA LYS A 464 -7.02 12.34 16.84
C LYS A 464 -8.45 12.37 17.40
N LYS A 465 -9.47 12.49 16.54
CA LYS A 465 -10.88 12.43 16.96
C LYS A 465 -11.26 11.02 17.41
N ALA A 466 -10.88 10.00 16.63
CA ALA A 466 -11.17 8.60 16.95
C ALA A 466 -10.50 8.15 18.25
N GLN A 467 -9.23 8.50 18.46
CA GLN A 467 -8.50 8.20 19.71
C GLN A 467 -9.16 8.84 20.94
N LYS A 468 -9.65 10.09 20.82
CA LYS A 468 -10.38 10.77 21.90
C LYS A 468 -11.76 10.15 22.19
N GLN A 469 -12.41 9.59 21.17
CA GLN A 469 -13.69 8.89 21.35
C GLN A 469 -13.46 7.55 22.04
N ALA A 470 -12.43 6.80 21.62
CA ALA A 470 -12.04 5.54 22.25
C ALA A 470 -11.68 5.73 23.73
N SER A 471 -10.91 6.77 24.08
CA SER A 471 -10.55 7.03 25.48
C SER A 471 -11.75 7.38 26.36
N LYS A 472 -12.77 8.04 25.81
CA LYS A 472 -14.02 8.36 26.54
C LYS A 472 -14.88 7.12 26.77
N SER A 473 -14.96 6.22 25.80
CA SER A 473 -15.68 4.95 25.97
C SER A 473 -15.01 3.95 26.90
N THR A 474 -13.75 4.18 27.31
CA THR A 474 -13.05 3.32 28.29
C THR A 474 -13.15 3.84 29.73
N SER A 475 -13.63 5.09 29.91
CA SER A 475 -13.78 5.75 31.22
C SER A 475 -15.20 5.72 31.79
N ASP A 476 -16.17 5.28 30.98
CA ASP A 476 -17.56 4.95 31.37
C ASP A 476 -17.70 3.43 31.42
#